data_AF-A0A1C6I746-F1
#
_entry.id   AF-A0A1C6I746-F1
#
_cell.length_a   1.000
_cell.length_b   1.000
_cell.length_c   1.000
_cell.angle_alpha   90.00
_cell.angle_beta   90.00
_cell.angle_gamma   90.00
#
_symmetry.space_group_name_H-M   'P 1'
#
loop_
_entity.id
_entity.type
_entity.pdbx_description
1 polymer ?
#
loop_
_entity_poly.entity_id
_entity_poly.type
_entity_poly.pdbx_seq_one_letter_code
_entity_poly.pdbx_strand_id
1 'polypeptide(L)' 'MSDILEKLHREARYALNSHSLNLTYQTYGKAEMAYKLKAITWDEFSELNTILVRNGINNPAAQLS' A
#
# COMPACT_ATOMS: atom_id res chain seq x y z
N MET A 1 14.59 6.32 6.55
CA MET A 1 13.30 5.68 6.24
C MET A 1 12.80 5.07 7.54
N SER A 2 11.55 5.32 7.96
CA SER A 2 11.04 4.69 9.19
C SER A 2 10.90 3.18 8.96
N ASP A 3 11.12 2.36 10.00
CA ASP A 3 10.95 0.90 9.94
C ASP A 3 9.53 0.51 9.48
N ILE A 4 8.54 1.34 9.82
CA ILE A 4 7.15 1.17 9.39
C ILE A 4 6.98 1.41 7.89
N LEU A 5 7.57 2.47 7.33
CA LEU A 5 7.48 2.74 5.90
C LEU A 5 8.10 1.62 5.06
N GLU A 6 9.28 1.13 5.44
CA GLU A 6 9.93 0.04 4.72
C GLU A 6 9.09 -1.24 4.74
N LYS A 7 8.51 -1.58 5.90
CA LYS A 7 7.57 -2.71 6.04
C LYS A 7 6.35 -2.55 5.13
N LEU A 8 5.73 -1.37 5.12
CA LEU A 8 4.56 -1.08 4.28
C LEU A 8 4.88 -1.21 2.79
N HIS A 9 6.04 -0.72 2.34
CA HIS A 9 6.47 -0.92 0.95
C HIS A 9 6.68 -2.39 0.59
N ARG A 10 7.28 -3.17 1.49
CA ARG A 10 7.47 -4.61 1.26
C ARG A 10 6.13 -5.33 1.15
N GLU A 11 5.21 -5.03 2.05
CA GLU A 11 3.85 -5.59 2.00
C GLU A 11 3.11 -5.16 0.73
N ALA A 12 3.24 -3.90 0.30
CA ALA A 12 2.58 -3.39 -0.89
C ALA A 12 3.07 -4.11 -2.16
N ARG A 13 4.39 -4.29 -2.29
CA ARG A 13 4.96 -5.08 -3.39
C ARG A 13 4.48 -6.52 -3.35
N TYR A 14 4.42 -7.13 -2.17
CA TYR A 14 3.95 -8.50 -2.03
C TYR A 14 2.47 -8.65 -2.41
N ALA A 15 1.60 -7.74 -1.96
CA ALA A 15 0.18 -7.75 -2.27
C ALA A 15 -0.08 -7.64 -3.79
N LEU A 16 0.63 -6.76 -4.48
CA LEU A 16 0.51 -6.61 -5.93
C LEU A 16 1.07 -7.82 -6.69
N ASN A 17 2.25 -8.32 -6.30
CA ASN A 17 2.88 -9.47 -6.96
C ASN A 17 2.12 -10.79 -6.73
N SER A 18 1.35 -10.88 -5.64
CA SER A 18 0.47 -12.02 -5.37
C SER A 18 -0.89 -11.91 -6.08
N HIS A 19 -1.12 -10.82 -6.82
CA HIS A 19 -2.39 -10.53 -7.49
C HIS A 19 -3.60 -10.63 -6.55
N SER A 20 -3.41 -10.32 -5.25
CA SER A 20 -4.47 -10.46 -4.26
C SER A 20 -5.13 -9.11 -4.01
N LEU A 21 -6.39 -8.99 -4.40
CA LEU A 21 -7.19 -7.79 -4.17
C LEU A 21 -7.36 -7.54 -2.66
N ASN A 22 -7.66 -8.60 -1.91
CA ASN A 22 -7.83 -8.53 -0.47
C ASN A 22 -6.56 -8.08 0.26
N LEU A 23 -5.40 -8.65 -0.08
CA LEU A 23 -4.14 -8.20 0.53
C LEU A 23 -3.84 -6.74 0.16
N THR A 24 -4.14 -6.32 -1.06
CA THR A 24 -3.91 -4.93 -1.49
C THR A 24 -4.75 -3.94 -0.68
N TYR A 25 -6.03 -4.24 -0.44
CA TYR A 25 -6.88 -3.43 0.44
C TYR A 25 -6.40 -3.43 1.90
N GLN A 26 -5.98 -4.59 2.43
CA GLN A 26 -5.46 -4.67 3.79
C GLN A 26 -4.20 -3.83 3.97
N THR A 27 -3.26 -3.91 3.02
CA THR A 27 -2.04 -3.09 3.06
C THR A 27 -2.35 -1.60 2.93
N TYR A 28 -3.33 -1.22 2.11
CA TYR A 28 -3.79 0.18 2.05
C TYR A 28 -4.34 0.66 3.40
N GLY A 29 -5.18 -0.15 4.05
CA GLY A 29 -5.69 0.16 5.39
C GLY A 29 -4.58 0.32 6.43
N LYS A 30 -3.54 -0.53 6.39
CA LYS A 30 -2.36 -0.38 7.25
C LYS A 30 -1.61 0.93 7.00
N ALA A 31 -1.41 1.30 5.73
CA ALA A 31 -0.76 2.57 5.37
C ALA A 31 -1.58 3.77 5.86
N GLU A 32 -2.90 3.74 5.69
CA GLU A 32 -3.79 4.80 6.18
C GLU A 32 -3.73 4.93 7.71
N MET A 33 -3.72 3.81 8.43
CA MET A 33 -3.57 3.79 9.89
C MET A 33 -2.21 4.33 10.34
N ALA A 34 -1.12 3.95 9.66
CA ALA A 34 0.21 4.48 9.97
C ALA A 34 0.27 6.00 9.81
N TYR A 35 -0.38 6.55 8.77
CA TYR A 35 -0.51 7.99 8.60
C TYR A 35 -1.35 8.65 9.70
N LYS A 36 -2.54 8.10 10.01
CA LYS A 36 -3.42 8.62 11.07
C LYS A 36 -2.74 8.63 12.44
N LEU A 37 -1.88 7.65 12.71
CA LEU A 37 -1.08 7.54 13.93
C LEU A 37 0.24 8.33 13.88
N LYS A 38 0.48 9.10 12.81
CA LYS A 38 1.69 9.91 12.60
C LYS A 38 3.00 9.10 12.60
N ALA A 39 2.93 7.81 12.25
CA ALA A 39 4.09 6.93 12.10
C ALA A 39 4.80 7.11 10.73
N ILE A 40 4.07 7.65 9.76
CA ILE A 40 4.57 8.09 8.45
C ILE A 40 4.00 9.47 8.10
N THR A 41 4.66 10.21 7.22
CA THR A 41 4.21 11.51 6.72
C THR A 41 3.11 11.36 5.67
N TRP A 42 2.49 12.49 5.30
CA TRP A 42 1.53 12.50 4.20
C TRP A 42 2.19 12.13 2.87
N ASP A 43 3.41 12.59 2.59
CA ASP A 43 4.13 12.26 1.35
C ASP A 43 4.39 10.77 1.24
N GLU A 44 4.83 10.14 2.34
CA GLU A 44 5.07 8.69 2.43
C GLU A 44 3.77 7.89 2.23
N PHE A 45 2.66 8.35 2.82
CA PHE A 45 1.35 7.74 2.58
C PHE A 45 0.87 7.93 1.14
N SER A 46 1.07 9.10 0.55
CA SER A 46 0.68 9.42 -0.82
C SER A 46 1.41 8.52 -1.84
N GLU A 47 2.67 8.21 -1.58
CA GLU A 47 3.43 7.23 -2.36
C GLU A 47 2.79 5.83 -2.26
N LEU A 48 2.50 5.35 -1.05
CA LEU A 48 1.83 4.05 -0.85
C LEU A 48 0.44 4.01 -1.47
N ASN A 49 -0.32 5.10 -1.41
CA ASN A 49 -1.62 5.24 -2.08
C ASN A 49 -1.47 5.12 -3.60
N THR A 50 -0.44 5.73 -4.18
CA THR A 50 -0.16 5.58 -5.62
C THR A 50 0.13 4.12 -5.98
N ILE A 51 0.93 3.43 -5.18
CA ILE A 51 1.27 2.02 -5.41
C ILE A 51 0.03 1.13 -5.29
N LEU A 52 -0.70 1.22 -4.18
CA LEU A 52 -1.75 0.27 -3.84
C LEU A 52 -3.06 0.55 -4.57
N VAL A 53 -3.43 1.83 -4.68
CA VAL A 53 -4.73 2.24 -5.24
C VAL A 53 -4.60 2.51 -6.72
N ARG A 54 -3.74 3.46 -7.12
CA ARG A 54 -3.64 3.86 -8.53
C ARG A 54 -3.05 2.76 -9.41
N ASN A 55 -1.97 2.12 -8.96
CA ASN A 55 -1.29 1.08 -9.75
C ASN A 55 -1.84 -0.33 -9.49
N GLY A 56 -2.59 -0.52 -8.40
CA GLY A 56 -3.22 -1.79 -8.01
C GLY A 56 -4.73 -1.77 -8.18
N ILE A 57 -5.47 -1.42 -7.13
CA ILE A 57 -6.94 -1.55 -7.03
C ILE A 57 -7.67 -0.94 -8.24
N ASN A 58 -7.29 0.26 -8.68
CA ASN A 58 -7.93 0.97 -9.79
C ASN A 58 -7.28 0.69 -11.15
N ASN A 59 -6.33 -0.23 -11.22
CA ASN A 59 -5.63 -0.60 -12.45
C ASN A 59 -6.03 -2.02 -12.89
N PRO A 60 -6.89 -2.17 -13.92
CA PRO A 60 -7.26 -3.48 -14.43
C PRO A 60 -6.06 -4.33 -14.89
N ALA A 61 -4.97 -3.69 -15.33
CA ALA A 61 -3.76 -4.39 -15.74
C ALA A 61 -2.98 -5.02 -14.56
N ALA A 62 -3.30 -4.65 -13.32
CA ALA A 62 -2.75 -5.30 -12.13
C ALA A 62 -3.35 -6.69 -11.88
N GLN A 63 -4.45 -7.04 -12.55
CA GLN A 63 -5.05 -8.39 -12.54
C GLN A 63 -5.31 -8.93 -11.12
N LEU A 64 -5.69 -8.05 -10.19
CA LEU A 64 -5.98 -8.44 -8.82
C LEU A 64 -7.27 -9.28 -8.77
N SER A 65 -7.26 -10.33 -7.95
CA SER A 65 -8.38 -11.26 -7.72
C SER A 65 -8.62 -11.54 -6.23
#